data_AF-A0A523YP12-F1
#
_entry.id   AF-A0A523YP12-F1
#
_cell.length_a   1.000
_cell.length_b   1.000
_cell.length_c   1.000
_cell.angle_alpha   90.00
_cell.angle_beta   90.00
_cell.angle_gamma   90.00
#
_symmetry.space_group_name_H-M   'P 1'
#
loop_
_entity.id
_entity.type
_entity.pdbx_description
1 polymer ?
#
loop_
_entity_poly.entity_id
_entity_poly.type
_entity_poly.pdbx_seq_one_letter_code
_entity_poly.pdbx_strand_id
1 'polypeptide(L)'
;MAGTTVPEIYCWNIKIEDLNIYLASSKRGALRVGLSLREKRDSATFFRKRFPNTRLVENYPLNKLLVQAVQAALLNKPFRSTVDFDFSCTPFQWQVLKTIARIPFGETRTYGDVASMVGKPKGARAIGQVMRKNPMPLIFP
;
A
#
# COMPACT_ATOMS: atom_id res chain seq x y z
N MET A 1 20.13 28.73 12.41
CA MET A 1 19.85 27.40 12.99
C MET A 1 18.53 26.89 12.43
N ALA A 2 18.58 26.16 11.32
CA ALA A 2 17.37 25.55 10.75
C ALA A 2 17.01 24.34 11.61
N GLY A 3 16.00 24.49 12.48
CA GLY A 3 15.50 23.39 13.29
C GLY A 3 15.12 22.23 12.39
N THR A 4 15.73 21.06 12.61
CA THR A 4 15.45 19.85 11.84
C THR A 4 13.98 19.49 12.05
N THR A 5 13.14 19.79 11.05
CA THR A 5 11.70 19.57 11.14
C THR A 5 11.46 18.07 11.04
N VAL A 6 10.90 17.47 12.09
CA VAL A 6 10.55 16.05 12.08
C VAL A 6 9.48 15.84 10.99
N PRO A 7 9.68 14.92 10.03
CA PRO A 7 8.72 14.70 8.96
C PRO A 7 7.38 14.21 9.53
N GLU A 8 6.28 14.75 9.00
CA GLU A 8 4.92 14.35 9.35
C GLU A 8 4.42 13.26 8.39
N ILE A 9 3.80 12.23 8.94
CA ILE A 9 3.05 11.22 8.19
C ILE A 9 1.61 11.23 8.71
N TYR A 10 0.69 11.27 7.76
CA TYR A 10 -0.72 11.36 8.00
C TYR A 10 -1.33 9.98 7.92
N CYS A 11 -1.85 9.49 9.03
CA CYS A 11 -2.42 8.16 9.14
C CYS A 11 -3.95 8.22 9.16
N TRP A 12 -4.56 7.14 8.71
CA TRP A 12 -5.99 6.88 8.89
C TRP A 12 -6.20 5.36 8.87
N ASN A 13 -7.34 4.88 9.37
CA ASN A 13 -7.75 3.50 9.12
C ASN A 13 -9.24 3.41 8.78
N ILE A 14 -9.56 2.40 7.99
CA ILE A 14 -10.93 1.94 7.77
C ILE A 14 -11.04 0.51 8.31
N LYS A 15 -12.23 0.17 8.82
CA LYS A 15 -12.51 -1.15 9.36
C LYS A 15 -13.66 -1.78 8.59
N ILE A 16 -13.47 -3.04 8.19
CA ILE A 16 -14.47 -3.85 7.51
C ILE A 16 -14.51 -5.18 8.25
N GLU A 17 -15.60 -5.42 8.98
CA GLU A 17 -15.73 -6.57 9.88
C GLU A 17 -14.49 -6.69 10.81
N ASP A 18 -13.75 -7.80 10.71
CA ASP A 18 -12.53 -8.08 11.49
C ASP A 18 -11.25 -7.51 10.84
N LEU A 19 -11.31 -7.00 9.61
CA LEU A 19 -10.16 -6.47 8.88
C LEU A 19 -10.00 -4.96 9.15
N ASN A 20 -8.85 -4.58 9.69
CA ASN A 20 -8.40 -3.19 9.70
C ASN A 20 -7.46 -2.94 8.52
N ILE A 21 -7.73 -1.85 7.81
CA ILE A 21 -6.93 -1.35 6.71
C ILE A 21 -6.36 0.00 7.12
N TYR A 22 -5.06 0.01 7.38
CA TYR A 22 -4.29 1.17 7.81
C TYR A 22 -3.69 1.88 6.60
N LEU A 23 -3.80 3.19 6.57
CA LEU A 23 -3.41 4.05 5.47
C LEU A 23 -2.43 5.09 5.99
N ALA A 24 -1.35 5.32 5.24
CA ALA A 24 -0.39 6.35 5.54
C ALA A 24 -0.05 7.13 4.26
N SER A 25 -0.04 8.46 4.39
CA SER A 25 0.32 9.41 3.34
C SER A 25 1.28 10.47 3.88
N SER A 26 2.11 11.02 3.00
CA SER A 26 2.79 12.30 3.23
C SER A 26 1.99 13.42 2.55
N LYS A 27 2.51 14.66 2.57
CA LYS A 27 1.96 15.75 1.75
C LYS A 27 2.11 15.53 0.24
N ARG A 28 2.99 14.61 -0.19
CA ARG A 28 3.28 14.32 -1.61
C ARG A 28 2.45 13.17 -2.16
N GLY A 29 1.89 12.32 -1.30
CA GLY A 29 1.11 11.18 -1.74
C GLY A 29 1.09 10.02 -0.75
N ALA A 30 0.48 8.92 -1.19
CA ALA A 30 0.33 7.70 -0.43
C ALA A 30 1.69 7.02 -0.22
N LEU A 31 1.98 6.65 1.03
CA LEU A 31 3.20 5.95 1.45
C LEU A 31 2.98 4.46 1.64
N ARG A 32 1.88 4.07 2.31
CA ARG A 32 1.65 2.67 2.66
C ARG A 32 0.20 2.32 2.94
N VAL A 33 -0.19 1.11 2.56
CA VAL A 33 -1.35 0.37 3.08
C VAL A 33 -0.85 -0.77 3.97
N GLY A 34 -1.45 -0.92 5.15
CA GLY A 34 -1.25 -2.02 6.08
C GLY A 34 -2.55 -2.76 6.33
N LEU A 35 -2.48 -4.08 6.48
CA LEU A 35 -3.63 -4.94 6.73
C LEU A 35 -3.42 -5.69 8.04
N SER A 36 -4.45 -5.78 8.88
CA SER A 36 -4.41 -6.58 10.09
C SER A 36 -5.79 -7.09 10.48
N LEU A 37 -5.88 -8.37 10.84
CA LEU A 37 -7.10 -9.00 11.34
C LEU A 37 -7.18 -8.85 12.86
N ARG A 38 -8.36 -8.50 13.37
CA ARG A 38 -8.68 -8.40 14.82
C ARG A 38 -7.80 -7.44 15.62
N GLU A 39 -7.08 -6.56 14.94
CA GLU A 39 -6.28 -5.51 15.55
C GLU A 39 -7.17 -4.43 16.19
N LYS A 40 -6.72 -3.89 17.32
CA LYS A 40 -7.43 -2.83 18.05
C LYS A 40 -6.64 -1.52 18.14
N ARG A 41 -5.38 -1.51 17.72
CA ARG A 41 -4.53 -0.32 17.68
C ARG A 41 -5.05 0.72 16.67
N ASP A 42 -4.95 1.99 17.04
CA ASP A 42 -5.15 3.12 16.13
C ASP A 42 -4.06 3.16 15.04
N SER A 43 -4.27 3.98 14.01
CA SER A 43 -3.42 3.97 12.83
C SER A 43 -2.03 4.55 13.09
N ALA A 44 -1.92 5.59 13.93
CA ALA A 44 -0.63 6.11 14.36
C ALA A 44 0.17 5.05 15.15
N THR A 45 -0.45 4.33 16.10
CA THR A 45 0.22 3.26 16.86
C THR A 45 0.63 2.10 15.95
N PHE A 46 -0.21 1.72 14.99
CA PHE A 46 0.10 0.68 14.01
C PHE A 46 1.37 1.01 13.20
N PHE A 47 1.49 2.25 12.70
CA PHE A 47 2.61 2.67 11.86
C PHE A 47 3.87 3.08 12.63
N ARG A 48 3.82 3.24 13.96
CA ARG A 48 4.97 3.67 14.77
C ARG A 48 6.24 2.85 14.52
N LYS A 49 6.13 1.52 14.46
CA LYS A 49 7.29 0.65 14.19
C LYS A 49 7.88 0.87 12.79
N ARG A 50 7.04 1.25 11.82
CA ARG A 50 7.47 1.47 10.44
C ARG A 50 8.09 2.85 10.24
N PHE A 51 7.59 3.85 10.95
CA PHE A 51 8.04 5.24 10.85
C PHE A 51 8.48 5.79 12.23
N PRO A 52 9.55 5.24 12.83
CA PRO A 52 9.93 5.53 14.22
C PRO A 52 10.30 6.99 14.47
N ASN A 53 10.85 7.68 13.47
CA ASN A 53 11.38 9.06 13.58
C ASN A 53 10.48 10.08 12.85
N THR A 54 9.17 9.86 12.88
CA THR A 54 8.18 10.73 12.24
C THR A 54 7.11 11.14 13.23
N ARG A 55 6.52 12.31 13.00
CA ARG A 55 5.29 12.70 13.70
C ARG A 55 4.12 12.06 12.98
N LEU A 56 3.47 11.09 13.63
CA LEU A 56 2.28 10.41 13.13
C LEU A 56 1.04 11.20 13.56
N VAL A 57 0.22 11.59 12.60
CA VAL A 57 -0.95 12.44 12.80
C VAL A 57 -2.17 11.80 12.14
N GLU A 58 -3.24 11.56 12.90
CA GLU A 58 -4.51 11.13 12.34
C GLU A 58 -5.09 12.23 11.44
N ASN A 59 -5.31 11.93 10.16
CA ASN A 59 -5.80 12.91 9.20
C ASN A 59 -6.48 12.23 8.00
N TYR A 60 -7.82 12.24 8.02
CA TYR A 60 -8.62 11.73 6.91
C TYR A 60 -8.47 12.53 5.61
N PRO A 61 -8.53 13.88 5.58
CA PRO A 61 -8.42 14.65 4.34
C PRO A 61 -7.19 14.30 3.48
N LEU A 62 -6.02 14.11 4.09
CA LEU A 62 -4.78 13.73 3.39
C LEU A 62 -4.72 12.25 2.99
N ASN A 63 -5.63 11.43 3.50
CA ASN A 63 -5.79 10.03 3.10
C ASN A 63 -7.00 9.82 2.18
N LYS A 64 -7.81 10.84 1.89
CA LYS A 64 -9.11 10.71 1.20
C LYS A 64 -9.01 9.95 -0.12
N LEU A 65 -8.07 10.32 -1.00
CA LEU A 65 -7.90 9.64 -2.29
C LEU A 65 -7.48 8.17 -2.13
N LEU A 66 -6.59 7.89 -1.18
CA LEU A 66 -6.16 6.54 -0.87
C LEU A 66 -7.30 5.69 -0.29
N VAL A 67 -8.12 6.26 0.61
CA VAL A 67 -9.34 5.62 1.13
C VAL A 67 -10.28 5.25 -0.02
N GLN A 68 -10.56 6.19 -0.92
CA GLN A 68 -11.45 5.96 -2.06
C GLN A 68 -10.90 4.89 -3.00
N ALA A 69 -9.59 4.88 -3.27
CA ALA A 69 -8.96 3.88 -4.11
C ALA A 69 -9.04 2.47 -3.49
N VAL A 70 -8.79 2.35 -2.19
CA VAL A 70 -8.91 1.08 -1.46
C VAL A 70 -10.36 0.60 -1.43
N GLN A 71 -11.33 1.47 -1.15
CA GLN A 71 -12.75 1.12 -1.18
C GLN A 71 -13.20 0.67 -2.58
N ALA A 72 -12.74 1.36 -3.63
CA ALA A 72 -13.04 0.97 -5.01
C ALA A 72 -12.47 -0.41 -5.34
N ALA A 73 -11.22 -0.69 -4.95
CA ALA A 73 -10.58 -2.00 -5.15
C ALA A 73 -11.35 -3.13 -4.45
N LEU A 74 -11.76 -2.93 -3.19
CA LEU A 74 -12.51 -3.93 -2.42
C LEU A 74 -13.90 -4.22 -2.98
N LEU A 75 -14.54 -3.20 -3.56
CA LEU A 75 -15.87 -3.32 -4.15
C LEU A 75 -15.86 -3.69 -5.63
N ASN A 76 -14.67 -3.93 -6.21
CA ASN A 76 -14.47 -4.09 -7.66
C ASN A 76 -15.13 -2.98 -8.48
N LYS A 77 -15.01 -1.73 -8.01
CA LYS A 77 -15.55 -0.54 -8.68
C LYS A 77 -14.44 0.22 -9.40
N PRO A 78 -14.75 0.88 -10.53
CA PRO A 78 -13.77 1.72 -11.19
C PRO A 78 -13.38 2.91 -10.29
N PHE A 79 -12.08 3.15 -10.17
CA PHE A 79 -11.54 4.34 -9.53
C PHE A 79 -11.10 5.33 -10.62
N ARG A 80 -11.79 6.46 -10.74
CA ARG A 80 -11.61 7.43 -11.84
C ARG A 80 -10.59 8.53 -11.54
N SER A 81 -10.03 8.53 -10.35
CA SER A 81 -9.00 9.50 -9.92
C SER A 81 -7.65 8.82 -9.86
N THR A 82 -6.59 9.60 -9.66
CA THR A 82 -5.23 9.09 -9.47
C THR A 82 -4.82 9.28 -8.02
N VAL A 83 -4.08 8.30 -7.49
CA VAL A 83 -3.37 8.43 -6.20
C VAL A 83 -1.90 8.67 -6.52
N ASP A 84 -1.36 9.78 -6.05
CA ASP A 84 0.08 10.01 -6.07
C ASP A 84 0.77 9.09 -5.07
N PHE A 85 1.93 8.53 -5.45
CA PHE A 85 2.69 7.62 -4.61
C PHE A 85 3.99 8.27 -4.16
N ASP A 86 4.23 8.27 -2.85
CA ASP A 86 5.45 8.82 -2.23
C ASP A 86 6.40 7.73 -1.72
N PHE A 87 6.50 6.61 -2.46
CA PHE A 87 7.44 5.54 -2.14
C PHE A 87 8.31 5.21 -3.34
N SER A 88 9.53 4.75 -3.07
CA SER A 88 10.45 4.31 -4.11
C SER A 88 10.39 2.79 -4.27
N CYS A 89 10.39 2.35 -5.53
CA CYS A 89 10.51 0.96 -5.92
C CYS A 89 11.60 0.84 -6.98
N THR A 90 12.32 -0.28 -6.98
CA THR A 90 13.24 -0.60 -8.08
C THR A 90 12.44 -0.79 -9.38
N PRO A 91 13.08 -0.68 -10.55
CA PRO A 91 12.41 -0.95 -11.83
C PRO A 91 11.72 -2.31 -11.86
N PHE A 92 12.38 -3.34 -11.29
CA PHE A 92 11.81 -4.68 -11.19
C PHE A 92 10.60 -4.74 -10.25
N GLN A 93 10.65 -4.07 -9.10
CA GLN A 93 9.48 -3.97 -8.21
C GLN A 93 8.29 -3.30 -8.91
N TRP A 94 8.53 -2.18 -9.60
CA TRP A 94 7.48 -1.51 -10.37
C TRP A 94 6.90 -2.40 -11.47
N GLN A 95 7.74 -3.13 -12.20
CA GLN A 95 7.29 -4.08 -13.22
C GLN A 95 6.35 -5.14 -12.62
N VAL A 96 6.72 -5.72 -11.47
CA VAL A 96 5.91 -6.71 -10.78
C VAL A 96 4.60 -6.10 -10.26
N LEU A 97 4.65 -4.96 -9.57
CA LEU A 97 3.46 -4.27 -9.05
C LEU A 97 2.47 -3.91 -10.16
N LYS A 98 2.96 -3.39 -11.29
CA LYS A 98 2.11 -3.09 -12.46
C LYS A 98 1.54 -4.36 -13.12
N THR A 99 2.25 -5.47 -13.04
CA THR A 99 1.81 -6.76 -13.60
C THR A 99 0.68 -7.36 -12.76
N ILE A 100 0.83 -7.38 -11.43
CA ILE A 100 -0.20 -7.93 -10.53
C ILE A 100 -1.47 -7.05 -10.51
N ALA A 101 -1.36 -5.73 -10.70
CA ALA A 101 -2.51 -4.85 -10.85
C ALA A 101 -3.38 -5.13 -12.10
N ARG A 102 -2.91 -5.96 -13.04
CA ARG A 102 -3.69 -6.41 -14.20
C ARG A 102 -4.41 -7.74 -13.96
N ILE A 103 -4.18 -8.40 -12.82
CA ILE A 103 -4.88 -9.64 -12.48
C ILE A 103 -6.36 -9.27 -12.24
N PRO A 104 -7.32 -9.91 -12.94
CA PRO A 104 -8.73 -9.61 -12.77
C PRO A 104 -9.20 -9.84 -11.33
N PHE A 105 -10.17 -9.05 -10.89
CA PHE A 105 -10.76 -9.21 -9.57
C PHE A 105 -11.36 -10.61 -9.42
N GLY A 106 -11.11 -11.26 -8.27
CA GLY A 106 -11.56 -12.61 -7.99
C GLY A 106 -10.67 -13.72 -8.59
N GLU A 107 -9.65 -13.36 -9.38
CA GLU A 107 -8.67 -14.32 -9.88
C GLU A 107 -7.39 -14.33 -9.04
N THR A 108 -6.68 -15.46 -9.12
CA THR A 108 -5.36 -15.63 -8.50
C THR A 108 -4.32 -15.99 -9.55
N ARG A 109 -3.07 -15.65 -9.26
CA ARG A 109 -1.89 -16.13 -10.01
C ARG A 109 -0.86 -16.64 -9.01
N THR A 110 -0.17 -17.71 -9.37
CA THR A 110 0.97 -18.18 -8.59
C THR A 110 2.16 -17.23 -8.80
N TYR A 111 3.13 -17.26 -7.89
CA TYR A 111 4.37 -16.51 -8.11
C TYR A 111 5.13 -16.96 -9.36
N GLY A 112 4.98 -18.22 -9.79
CA GLY A 112 5.54 -18.72 -11.05
C GLY A 112 4.86 -18.06 -12.27
N ASP A 113 3.54 -17.93 -12.23
CA ASP A 113 2.78 -17.28 -13.31
C ASP A 113 3.21 -15.82 -13.46
N VAL A 114 3.24 -15.07 -12.35
CA VAL A 114 3.67 -13.66 -12.36
C VAL A 114 5.12 -13.54 -12.82
N ALA A 115 6.00 -14.47 -12.42
CA ALA A 115 7.38 -14.49 -12.86
C ALA A 115 7.49 -14.68 -14.39
N SER A 116 6.67 -15.56 -14.97
CA SER A 116 6.56 -15.74 -16.42
C SER A 116 6.00 -14.49 -17.11
N MET A 117 4.97 -13.86 -16.54
CA MET A 117 4.37 -12.62 -17.08
C MET A 117 5.37 -11.44 -17.14
N VAL A 118 6.35 -11.39 -16.22
CA VAL A 118 7.41 -10.36 -16.25
C VAL A 118 8.66 -10.79 -17.04
N GLY A 119 8.60 -11.89 -17.77
CA GLY A 119 9.71 -12.39 -18.60
C GLY A 119 10.84 -13.06 -17.81
N LYS A 120 10.58 -13.53 -16.58
CA LYS A 120 11.54 -14.19 -15.70
C LYS A 120 10.98 -15.51 -15.15
N PRO A 121 10.74 -16.55 -15.99
CA PRO A 121 10.00 -17.75 -15.59
C PRO A 121 10.56 -18.50 -14.37
N LYS A 122 11.88 -18.41 -14.10
CA LYS A 122 12.53 -18.99 -12.90
C LYS A 122 12.52 -18.05 -11.68
N GLY A 123 11.77 -16.95 -11.73
CA GLY A 123 11.84 -15.82 -10.81
C GLY A 123 10.85 -15.84 -9.64
N ALA A 124 10.14 -16.94 -9.39
CA ALA A 124 9.07 -17.01 -8.38
C ALA A 124 9.50 -16.51 -6.98
N ARG A 125 10.70 -16.88 -6.52
CA ARG A 125 11.24 -16.40 -5.22
C ARG A 125 11.41 -14.87 -5.20
N ALA A 126 11.84 -14.28 -6.31
CA ALA A 126 11.98 -12.83 -6.43
C ALA A 126 10.62 -12.14 -6.39
N ILE A 127 9.59 -12.71 -7.02
CA ILE A 127 8.20 -12.22 -6.92
C ILE A 127 7.74 -12.21 -5.46
N GLY A 128 7.92 -13.32 -4.73
CA GLY A 128 7.56 -13.38 -3.31
C GLY A 128 8.26 -12.31 -2.45
N GLN A 129 9.51 -11.96 -2.75
CA GLN A 129 10.21 -10.86 -2.08
C GLN A 129 9.64 -9.48 -2.42
N VAL A 130 9.16 -9.28 -3.65
CA VAL A 130 8.45 -8.05 -4.02
C VAL A 130 7.13 -7.97 -3.27
N MET A 131 6.34 -9.05 -3.24
CA MET A 131 5.05 -9.08 -2.54
C MET A 131 5.20 -8.82 -1.04
N ARG A 132 6.21 -9.42 -0.39
CA ARG A 132 6.54 -9.13 1.02
C ARG A 132 6.83 -7.65 1.29
N LYS A 133 7.37 -6.95 0.29
CA LYS A 133 7.72 -5.52 0.37
C LYS A 133 6.65 -4.60 -0.22
N ASN A 134 5.53 -5.14 -0.72
CA ASN A 134 4.47 -4.37 -1.36
C ASN A 134 4.04 -3.21 -0.44
N PRO A 135 4.19 -1.95 -0.87
CA PRO A 135 3.79 -0.80 -0.08
C PRO A 135 2.28 -0.59 -0.13
N MET A 136 1.59 -1.01 -1.19
CA MET A 136 0.18 -0.75 -1.40
C MET A 136 -0.58 -2.04 -1.73
N PRO A 137 -0.68 -3.00 -0.79
CA PRO A 137 -1.63 -4.10 -0.95
C PRO A 137 -3.04 -3.54 -1.22
N LEU A 138 -3.87 -4.33 -1.91
CA LEU A 138 -5.20 -3.95 -2.45
C LEU A 138 -5.17 -3.04 -3.68
N ILE A 139 -4.24 -2.09 -3.76
CA ILE A 139 -4.02 -1.29 -4.98
C ILE A 139 -3.18 -2.08 -5.99
N PHE A 140 -2.12 -2.72 -5.50
CA PHE A 140 -1.39 -3.78 -6.19
C PHE A 140 -1.70 -5.08 -5.43
N PRO A 141 -2.70 -5.87 -5.86
CA PRO A 141 -3.20 -7.02 -5.10
C PRO A 141 -2.18 -8.17 -5.01
#